data_AF-A0A4Q9UZ96-F1
#
_entry.id   AF-A0A4Q9UZ96-F1
#
_cell.length_a   1.000
_cell.length_b   1.000
_cell.length_c   1.000
_cell.angle_alpha   90.00
_cell.angle_beta   90.00
_cell.angle_gamma   90.00
#
_symmetry.space_group_name_H-M   'P 1'
#
loop_
_entity.id
_entity.type
_entity.pdbx_description
1 polymer ?
#
loop_
_entity_poly.entity_id
_entity_poly.type
_entity_poly.pdbx_seq_one_letter_code
_entity_poly.pdbx_strand_id
1 'polypeptide(L)'
;MDYVAASGEKFTDADILQWAQDAENGFPDYDFEPVDGRPWEVKTEPMVTKTIRVPVSLWNRIEQQARARGVSVSEMAREKLRA
;
A
#
# COMPACT_ATOMS: atom_id res chain seq x y z
N MET A 1 1.58 9.51 31.90
CA MET A 1 1.88 8.07 31.86
C MET A 1 3.05 7.90 30.92
N ASP A 2 3.98 6.97 31.21
CA ASP A 2 5.15 6.75 30.36
C ASP A 2 4.91 5.55 29.45
N TYR A 3 5.16 5.74 28.16
CA TYR A 3 5.01 4.74 27.11
C TYR A 3 6.35 4.42 26.47
N VAL A 4 6.47 3.25 25.87
CA VAL A 4 7.68 2.81 25.18
C VAL A 4 7.30 2.29 23.79
N ALA A 5 7.87 2.90 22.76
CA ALA A 5 7.71 2.48 21.38
C ALA A 5 8.46 1.16 21.12
N ALA A 6 8.12 0.47 20.02
CA ALA A 6 8.84 -0.74 19.59
C ALA A 6 10.33 -0.50 19.31
N SER A 7 10.72 0.75 19.02
CA SER A 7 12.10 1.21 18.89
C SER A 7 12.85 1.35 20.22
N GLY A 8 12.15 1.27 21.36
CA GLY A 8 12.68 1.54 22.70
C GLY A 8 12.61 3.02 23.13
N GLU A 9 12.11 3.90 22.25
CA GLU A 9 11.90 5.30 22.55
C GLU A 9 10.80 5.50 23.58
N LYS A 10 11.05 6.36 24.57
CA LYS A 10 10.09 6.67 25.63
C LYS A 10 9.36 7.96 25.32
N PHE A 11 8.05 7.95 25.50
CA PHE A 11 7.20 9.12 25.30
C PHE A 11 6.11 9.17 26.36
N THR A 12 5.47 10.32 26.47
CA THR A 12 4.52 10.66 27.53
C THR A 12 3.15 11.02 26.96
N ASP A 13 2.16 11.19 27.82
CA ASP A 13 0.85 11.72 27.44
C ASP A 13 0.94 13.10 26.75
N ALA A 14 1.91 13.93 27.15
CA ALA A 14 2.11 15.24 26.54
C ALA A 14 2.57 15.12 25.09
N ASP A 15 3.44 14.15 24.80
CA ASP A 15 3.92 13.88 23.44
C ASP A 15 2.77 13.36 22.56
N ILE A 16 1.93 12.47 23.10
CA ILE A 16 0.71 11.98 22.40
C ILE A 16 -0.23 13.13 22.07
N LEU A 17 -0.46 14.04 23.03
CA LEU A 17 -1.34 15.19 22.84
C LEU A 17 -0.80 16.13 21.76
N GLN A 18 0.52 16.37 21.75
CA GLN A 18 1.16 17.19 20.73
C GLN A 18 1.00 16.55 19.34
N TRP A 19 1.28 15.24 19.21
CA TRP A 19 1.11 14.54 17.92
C TRP A 19 -0.33 14.54 17.43
N ALA A 20 -1.30 14.45 18.33
CA ALA A 20 -2.71 14.57 17.97
C ALA A 20 -3.03 15.97 17.41
N GLN A 21 -2.53 17.03 18.05
CA GLN A 21 -2.69 18.40 17.56
C GLN A 21 -1.97 18.61 16.22
N ASP A 22 -0.76 18.08 16.05
CA ASP A 22 -0.02 18.18 14.80
C ASP A 22 -0.80 17.50 13.68
N ALA A 23 -1.37 16.32 13.92
CA ALA A 23 -2.20 15.63 12.93
C ALA A 23 -3.47 16.42 12.57
N GLU A 24 -4.15 17.02 13.56
CA GLU A 24 -5.32 17.89 13.32
C GLU A 24 -4.98 19.15 12.53
N ASN A 25 -3.79 19.72 12.77
CA ASN A 25 -3.29 20.91 12.08
C ASN A 25 -2.62 20.60 10.74
N GLY A 26 -2.55 19.33 10.34
CA GLY A 26 -1.94 18.91 9.07
C GLY A 26 -0.42 18.97 9.05
N PHE A 27 0.23 18.76 10.20
CA PHE A 27 1.68 18.72 10.39
C PHE A 27 2.39 19.99 9.90
N PRO A 28 2.11 21.16 10.51
CA PRO A 28 2.52 22.46 10.00
C PRO A 28 4.04 22.69 9.93
N ASP A 29 4.81 21.95 10.74
CA ASP A 29 6.29 22.05 10.79
C ASP A 29 7.00 20.99 9.94
N TYR A 30 6.27 20.26 9.09
CA TYR A 30 6.81 19.19 8.26
C TYR A 30 6.62 19.49 6.76
N ASP A 31 7.72 19.43 6.02
CA ASP A 31 7.69 19.42 4.57
C ASP A 31 7.43 18.00 4.05
N PHE A 32 6.33 17.82 3.32
CA PHE A 32 6.02 16.55 2.64
C PHE A 32 6.33 16.68 1.16
N GLU A 33 7.22 15.84 0.65
CA GLU A 33 7.28 15.58 -0.79
C GLU A 33 6.17 14.59 -1.16
N PRO A 34 5.16 14.99 -1.95
CA PRO A 34 4.16 14.05 -2.43
C PRO A 34 4.82 13.03 -3.35
N VAL A 35 4.78 11.77 -2.96
CA VAL A 35 5.14 10.65 -3.85
C VAL A 35 3.90 10.27 -4.62
N ASP A 36 3.91 10.47 -5.95
CA ASP A 36 2.84 9.99 -6.81
C ASP A 36 2.85 8.46 -6.85
N GLY A 37 1.71 7.86 -6.49
CA GLY A 37 1.54 6.41 -6.50
C GLY A 37 1.95 5.71 -5.20
N ARG A 38 1.91 4.37 -5.21
CA ARG A 38 2.28 3.56 -4.04
C ARG A 38 3.82 3.46 -3.95
N PRO A 39 4.43 3.44 -2.75
CA PRO A 39 5.91 3.35 -2.59
C PRO A 39 6.59 2.16 -3.29
N TRP A 40 5.83 1.14 -3.67
CA TRP A 40 6.31 -0.05 -4.40
C TRP A 40 6.04 0.01 -5.92
N GLU A 41 5.41 1.07 -6.43
CA GLU A 41 5.15 1.28 -7.85
C GLU A 41 6.38 1.92 -8.52
N VAL A 42 7.36 1.08 -8.89
CA VAL A 42 8.57 1.50 -9.63
C VAL A 42 8.28 1.71 -11.14
N LYS A 43 7.03 1.51 -11.60
CA LYS A 43 6.67 1.58 -13.03
C LYS A 43 5.81 2.81 -13.34
N THR A 44 6.40 3.72 -14.10
CA THR A 44 5.90 5.03 -14.54
C THR A 44 4.92 4.99 -15.71
N GLU A 45 4.65 3.81 -16.30
CA GLU A 45 3.65 3.70 -17.36
C GLU A 45 2.23 3.65 -16.77
N PRO A 46 1.30 4.50 -17.23
CA PRO A 46 -0.07 4.51 -16.74
C PRO A 46 -0.73 3.16 -17.02
N MET A 47 -1.33 2.57 -15.99
CA MET A 47 -2.07 1.32 -16.14
C MET A 47 -3.42 1.60 -16.79
N VAL A 48 -3.67 0.97 -17.94
CA VAL A 48 -4.96 1.05 -18.64
C VAL A 48 -5.66 -0.30 -18.56
N THR A 49 -6.90 -0.32 -18.09
CA THR A 49 -7.73 -1.53 -18.08
C THR A 49 -8.04 -1.97 -19.51
N LYS A 50 -7.72 -3.22 -19.83
CA LYS A 50 -8.04 -3.86 -21.11
C LYS A 50 -8.80 -5.15 -20.85
N THR A 51 -9.78 -5.46 -21.71
CA THR A 51 -10.56 -6.70 -21.64
C THR A 51 -9.98 -7.73 -22.58
N ILE A 52 -9.73 -8.93 -22.08
CA ILE A 52 -9.33 -10.10 -22.89
C ILE A 52 -10.40 -11.18 -22.77
N ARG A 53 -10.56 -12.01 -23.81
CA ARG A 53 -11.40 -13.20 -23.74
C ARG A 53 -10.54 -14.40 -23.38
N VAL A 54 -10.95 -15.14 -22.36
CA VAL A 54 -10.27 -16.36 -21.91
C VAL A 54 -11.31 -17.46 -21.66
N PRO A 55 -10.91 -18.75 -21.75
CA PRO A 55 -11.77 -19.84 -21.32
C PRO A 55 -12.16 -19.70 -19.85
N VAL A 56 -13.42 -20.01 -19.50
CA VAL A 56 -13.93 -19.93 -18.11
C VAL A 56 -13.08 -20.75 -17.14
N SER A 57 -12.62 -21.93 -17.58
CA SER A 57 -11.74 -22.79 -16.79
C SER A 57 -10.39 -22.14 -16.46
N LEU A 58 -9.84 -21.35 -17.38
CA LEU A 58 -8.61 -20.59 -17.15
C LEU A 58 -8.85 -19.44 -16.17
N TRP A 59 -9.96 -18.71 -16.34
CA TRP A 59 -10.34 -17.63 -15.42
C TRP A 59 -10.44 -18.12 -13.97
N ASN A 60 -11.18 -19.21 -13.75
CA ASN A 60 -11.35 -19.81 -12.42
C ASN A 60 -10.01 -20.22 -11.79
N ARG A 61 -9.06 -20.72 -12.60
CA ARG A 61 -7.71 -21.06 -12.11
C ARG A 61 -6.93 -19.83 -11.67
N ILE A 62 -7.02 -18.73 -12.42
CA ILE A 62 -6.34 -17.47 -12.07
C ILE A 62 -6.91 -16.91 -10.77
N GLU A 63 -8.24 -16.91 -10.61
CA GLU A 63 -8.90 -16.47 -9.37
C GLU A 63 -8.48 -17.30 -8.15
N GLN A 64 -8.44 -18.63 -8.28
CA GLN A 64 -8.00 -19.51 -7.21
C GLN A 64 -6.56 -19.23 -6.79
N GLN A 65 -5.65 -19.05 -7.76
CA GLN A 65 -4.25 -18.74 -7.46
C GLN A 65 -4.08 -17.36 -6.84
N ALA A 66 -4.82 -16.36 -7.33
CA ALA A 66 -4.79 -15.01 -6.79
C ALA A 66 -5.27 -15.00 -5.33
N ARG A 67 -6.39 -15.69 -5.05
CA ARG A 67 -6.94 -15.85 -3.70
C ARG A 67 -5.98 -16.57 -2.76
N ALA A 68 -5.38 -17.67 -3.20
CA ALA A 68 -4.43 -18.44 -2.38
C ALA A 68 -3.20 -17.61 -1.97
N ARG A 69 -2.83 -16.61 -2.77
CA ARG A 69 -1.68 -15.73 -2.52
C ARG A 69 -2.05 -14.38 -1.91
N GLY A 70 -3.35 -14.09 -1.73
CA GLY A 70 -3.80 -12.79 -1.22
C GLY A 70 -3.52 -11.61 -2.15
N VAL A 71 -3.40 -11.85 -3.47
CA VAL A 71 -3.13 -10.81 -4.48
C VAL A 71 -4.29 -10.67 -5.46
N SER A 72 -4.32 -9.58 -6.23
CA SER A 72 -5.33 -9.39 -7.28
C SER A 72 -5.06 -10.24 -8.52
N VAL A 73 -6.10 -10.51 -9.31
CA VAL A 73 -5.97 -11.18 -10.62
C VAL A 73 -5.05 -10.40 -11.57
N SER A 74 -5.14 -9.07 -11.59
CA SER A 74 -4.27 -8.21 -12.39
C SER A 74 -2.80 -8.28 -11.95
N GLU A 75 -2.55 -8.40 -10.66
CA GLU A 75 -1.20 -8.56 -10.11
C GLU A 75 -0.60 -9.93 -10.44
N MET A 76 -1.38 -11.00 -10.27
CA MET A 76 -1.01 -12.34 -10.72
C MET A 76 -0.64 -12.36 -12.21
N ALA A 77 -1.47 -11.73 -13.05
CA ALA A 77 -1.23 -11.65 -14.50
C ALA A 77 0.08 -10.89 -14.81
N ARG A 78 0.32 -9.76 -14.13
CA ARG A 78 1.55 -8.98 -14.29
C ARG A 78 2.79 -9.76 -13.89
N GLU A 79 2.77 -10.46 -12.76
CA GLU A 79 3.92 -11.26 -12.31
C GLU A 79 4.28 -12.36 -13.31
N LYS A 80 3.28 -13.08 -13.84
CA LYS A 80 3.50 -14.16 -14.80
C LYS A 80 4.01 -13.69 -16.16
N LEU A 81 3.70 -12.44 -16.55
CA LEU A 81 4.09 -11.84 -17.82
C LEU A 81 5.36 -10.97 -17.73
N ARG A 82 5.90 -10.74 -16.53
CA ARG A 82 7.17 -10.01 -16.29
C ARG A 82 8.42 -10.90 -16.47
N ALA A 83 8.30 -12.07 -17.09
CA ALA A 83 9.42 -12.96 -17.41
C ALA A 83 10.34 -12.38 -18.48
#